data_AF-A0AB39VUG2-F1
#
_entry.id   AF-A0AB39VUG2-F1
#
_cell.length_a   1.000
_cell.length_b   1.000
_cell.length_c   1.000
_cell.angle_alpha   90.00
_cell.angle_beta   90.00
_cell.angle_gamma   90.00
#
_symmetry.space_group_name_H-M   'P 1'
#
loop_
_entity.id
_entity.type
_entity.pdbx_description
1 polymer ?
#
loop_
_entity_poly.entity_id
_entity_poly.type
_entity_poly.pdbx_seq_one_letter_code
_entity_poly.pdbx_strand_id
1 'polypeptide(L)'
;MTFSIAARCPETGQLGIALSSSSIAVGARCPWLQPGVGAVSSQNITLPALGQFVLSELSLGTNPSQALEKALASNVFSEYRQLTAINVHGESAVFSGEKTLGLNHAVQGKDCVAAGNMLADKAVISAMVTAFEGATGQLANRLLAAMQAAVVAGGEAGPVHSAAMKIVGSHSWPIVDLRVDWTEQDPITELCALWQAYEPQMQAYITRALDPREAPSYGVPGDE
;
A
#
# COMPACT_ATOMS: atom_id res chain seq x y z
N MET A 1 9.40 -0.36 -11.99
CA MET A 1 10.01 -1.27 -10.99
C MET A 1 9.22 -0.98 -9.76
N THR A 2 8.28 -1.86 -9.43
CA THR A 2 7.47 -1.69 -8.23
C THR A 2 7.04 -3.05 -7.75
N PHE A 3 7.09 -3.29 -6.45
CA PHE A 3 6.24 -4.27 -5.79
C PHE A 3 5.42 -3.60 -4.70
N SER A 4 4.18 -4.05 -4.55
CA SER A 4 3.24 -3.53 -3.57
C SER A 4 2.33 -4.61 -3.02
N ILE A 5 1.81 -4.36 -1.83
CA ILE A 5 0.74 -5.13 -1.20
C ILE A 5 -0.34 -4.18 -0.70
N ALA A 6 -1.59 -4.45 -1.06
CA ALA A 6 -2.78 -3.83 -0.51
C ALA A 6 -3.49 -4.86 0.37
N ALA A 7 -3.97 -4.45 1.54
CA ALA A 7 -4.53 -5.37 2.51
C ALA A 7 -5.57 -4.75 3.43
N ARG A 8 -6.33 -5.63 4.08
CA ARG A 8 -7.33 -5.31 5.11
C ARG A 8 -6.96 -6.00 6.42
N CYS A 9 -7.26 -5.35 7.54
CA CYS A 9 -7.36 -6.01 8.83
C CYS A 9 -8.83 -6.30 9.16
N PRO A 10 -9.28 -7.56 9.21
CA PRO A 10 -10.68 -7.89 9.49
C PRO A 10 -11.11 -7.54 10.92
N GLU A 11 -10.17 -7.50 11.87
CA GLU A 11 -10.45 -7.19 13.29
C GLU A 11 -10.69 -5.70 13.53
N THR A 12 -9.90 -4.83 12.89
CA THR A 12 -9.96 -3.38 13.09
C THR A 12 -10.70 -2.64 11.97
N GLY A 13 -10.96 -3.30 10.85
CA GLY A 13 -11.51 -2.69 9.63
C GLY A 13 -10.52 -1.78 8.88
N GLN A 14 -9.27 -1.70 9.33
CA GLN A 14 -8.24 -0.88 8.67
C GLN A 14 -7.92 -1.41 7.27
N LEU A 15 -7.59 -0.49 6.37
CA LEU A 15 -7.09 -0.76 5.03
C LEU A 15 -5.69 -0.16 4.90
N GLY A 16 -4.79 -0.86 4.24
CA GLY A 16 -3.40 -0.44 4.14
C GLY A 16 -2.73 -0.84 2.83
N ILE A 17 -1.77 -0.04 2.38
CA ILE A 17 -0.87 -0.36 1.28
C ILE A 17 0.57 -0.11 1.71
N ALA A 18 1.46 -1.05 1.40
CA ALA A 18 2.91 -0.84 1.43
C ALA A 18 3.51 -1.16 0.07
N LEU A 19 4.53 -0.39 -0.33
CA LEU A 19 5.14 -0.51 -1.65
C LEU A 19 6.55 0.07 -1.69
N SER A 20 7.35 -0.40 -2.66
CA SER A 20 8.70 0.09 -2.95
C SER A 20 8.92 0.21 -4.45
N SER A 21 9.85 1.07 -4.87
CA SER A 21 10.16 1.30 -6.29
C SER A 21 11.55 1.87 -6.49
N SER A 22 12.16 1.53 -7.64
CA SER A 22 13.33 2.23 -8.19
C SER A 22 13.11 3.71 -8.55
N SER A 23 11.86 4.19 -8.61
CA SER A 23 11.56 5.59 -8.94
C SER A 23 11.26 6.42 -7.71
N ILE A 24 11.51 7.72 -7.76
CA ILE A 24 11.21 8.68 -6.69
C ILE A 24 9.72 8.73 -6.32
N ALA A 25 9.43 9.02 -5.05
CA ALA A 25 8.11 9.37 -4.51
C ALA A 25 6.99 8.38 -4.89
N VAL A 26 7.24 7.07 -4.76
CA VAL A 26 6.23 6.05 -5.08
C VAL A 26 4.96 6.21 -4.23
N GLY A 27 5.10 6.65 -2.97
CA GLY A 27 4.00 6.87 -2.04
C GLY A 27 3.01 7.97 -2.44
N ALA A 28 3.43 8.95 -3.25
CA ALA A 28 2.53 9.99 -3.75
C ALA A 28 1.67 9.55 -4.94
N ARG A 29 2.10 8.51 -5.67
CA ARG A 29 1.58 8.21 -7.01
C ARG A 29 0.72 6.95 -7.06
N CYS A 30 1.17 5.90 -6.37
CA CYS A 30 0.61 4.58 -6.53
C CYS A 30 -0.48 4.22 -5.49
N PRO A 31 -0.34 4.49 -4.17
CA PRO A 31 -1.29 4.01 -3.17
C PRO A 31 -2.49 4.96 -2.99
N TRP A 32 -3.69 4.43 -3.19
CA TRP A 32 -4.95 5.12 -2.98
C TRP A 32 -5.81 4.34 -2.00
N LEU A 33 -6.28 4.99 -0.93
CA LEU A 33 -7.11 4.35 0.08
C LEU A 33 -8.28 5.26 0.47
N GLN A 34 -9.41 4.64 0.77
CA GLN A 34 -10.57 5.33 1.31
C GLN A 34 -11.13 4.55 2.50
N PRO A 35 -11.23 5.17 3.70
CA PRO A 35 -11.87 4.60 4.89
C PRO A 35 -13.23 3.98 4.56
N GLY A 36 -13.46 2.76 5.03
CA GLY A 36 -14.74 2.07 4.82
C GLY A 36 -15.04 1.65 3.37
N VAL A 37 -14.10 1.82 2.43
CA VAL A 37 -14.31 1.49 1.01
C VAL A 37 -13.30 0.48 0.50
N GLY A 38 -12.01 0.83 0.45
CA GLY A 38 -10.99 -0.05 -0.12
C GLY A 38 -9.61 0.57 -0.25
N ALA A 39 -8.69 -0.23 -0.78
CA ALA A 39 -7.32 0.12 -1.08
C ALA A 39 -6.98 -0.31 -2.52
N VAL A 40 -6.37 0.60 -3.28
CA VAL A 40 -6.03 0.43 -4.70
C VAL A 40 -4.61 0.90 -4.96
N SER A 41 -3.80 0.07 -5.63
CA SER A 41 -2.49 0.47 -6.13
C SER A 41 -2.51 0.57 -7.65
N SER A 42 -2.01 1.68 -8.21
CA SER A 42 -1.73 1.82 -9.64
C SER A 42 -0.24 1.97 -9.91
N GLN A 43 0.38 1.00 -10.57
CA GLN A 43 1.83 0.91 -10.76
C GLN A 43 2.25 0.52 -12.20
N ASN A 44 3.52 0.17 -12.39
CA ASN A 44 4.23 0.04 -13.66
C ASN A 44 4.42 1.42 -14.33
N ILE A 45 3.72 1.72 -15.43
CA ILE A 45 3.61 3.09 -15.96
C ILE A 45 2.35 3.69 -15.32
N THR A 46 2.48 4.18 -14.09
CA THR A 46 1.33 4.56 -13.26
C THR A 46 0.47 5.65 -13.91
N LEU A 47 -0.84 5.52 -13.78
CA LEU A 47 -1.81 6.60 -14.01
C LEU A 47 -2.58 6.79 -12.70
N PRO A 48 -2.19 7.78 -11.86
CA PRO A 48 -2.73 7.90 -10.50
C PRO A 48 -4.26 8.04 -10.44
N ALA A 49 -4.88 8.65 -11.45
CA ALA A 49 -6.33 8.78 -11.56
C ALA A 49 -7.09 7.44 -11.55
N LEU A 50 -6.46 6.33 -11.96
CA LEU A 50 -7.09 5.00 -11.91
C LEU A 50 -7.39 4.57 -10.48
N GLY A 51 -6.51 4.90 -9.51
CA GLY A 51 -6.76 4.58 -8.11
C GLY A 51 -8.00 5.27 -7.57
N GLN A 52 -8.15 6.57 -7.87
CA GLN A 52 -9.32 7.35 -7.49
C GLN A 52 -10.61 6.82 -8.14
N PHE A 53 -10.55 6.50 -9.44
CA PHE A 53 -11.70 5.97 -10.17
C PHE A 53 -12.17 4.64 -9.58
N VAL A 54 -11.24 3.70 -9.35
CA VAL A 54 -11.58 2.39 -8.77
C VAL A 54 -12.17 2.55 -7.37
N LEU A 55 -11.61 3.42 -6.52
CA LEU A 55 -12.20 3.71 -5.20
C LEU A 55 -13.61 4.29 -5.31
N SER A 56 -13.86 5.17 -6.28
CA SER A 56 -15.21 5.69 -6.54
C SER A 56 -16.18 4.55 -6.87
N GLU A 57 -15.80 3.62 -7.74
CA GLU A 57 -16.64 2.45 -8.07
C GLU A 57 -16.87 1.53 -6.87
N LEU A 58 -15.84 1.28 -6.07
CA LEU A 58 -15.95 0.50 -4.82
C LEU A 58 -16.90 1.18 -3.83
N SER A 59 -16.89 2.52 -3.74
CA SER A 59 -17.76 3.28 -2.85
C SER A 59 -19.25 3.16 -3.23
N LEU A 60 -19.54 2.83 -4.49
CA LEU A 60 -20.87 2.53 -5.00
C LEU A 60 -21.30 1.07 -4.77
N GLY A 61 -20.47 0.26 -4.10
CA GLY A 61 -20.72 -1.16 -3.85
C GLY A 61 -20.33 -2.09 -5.00
N THR A 62 -19.64 -1.58 -6.02
CA THR A 62 -19.10 -2.41 -7.10
C THR A 62 -17.99 -3.31 -6.54
N ASN A 63 -17.93 -4.58 -6.93
CA ASN A 63 -16.82 -5.44 -6.50
C ASN A 63 -15.50 -5.06 -7.21
N PRO A 64 -14.33 -5.42 -6.65
CA PRO A 64 -13.03 -5.03 -7.22
C PRO A 64 -12.81 -5.40 -8.69
N SER A 65 -13.25 -6.58 -9.13
CA SER A 65 -13.06 -7.01 -10.53
C SER A 65 -13.81 -6.08 -11.48
N GLN A 66 -15.09 -5.83 -11.21
CA GLN A 66 -15.93 -4.94 -12.00
C GLN A 66 -15.43 -3.49 -11.96
N ALA A 67 -14.92 -3.05 -10.80
CA ALA A 67 -14.34 -1.71 -10.67
C ALA A 67 -13.08 -1.55 -11.53
N LEU A 68 -12.20 -2.56 -11.57
CA LEU A 68 -11.04 -2.56 -12.48
C LEU A 68 -11.47 -2.59 -13.94
N GLU A 69 -12.41 -3.46 -14.32
CA GLU A 69 -12.93 -3.54 -15.70
C GLU A 69 -13.44 -2.19 -16.20
N LYS A 70 -14.26 -1.49 -15.40
CA LYS A 70 -14.75 -0.14 -15.72
C LYS A 70 -13.63 0.88 -15.87
N ALA A 71 -12.66 0.87 -14.95
CA ALA A 71 -11.52 1.78 -14.99
C ALA A 71 -10.69 1.58 -16.27
N LEU A 72 -10.48 0.32 -16.66
CA LEU A 72 -9.64 -0.05 -17.79
C LEU A 72 -10.35 0.13 -19.15
N ALA A 73 -11.68 -0.05 -19.22
CA ALA A 73 -12.46 0.12 -20.44
C ALA A 73 -12.35 1.55 -21.01
N SER A 74 -12.23 2.56 -20.14
CA SER A 74 -12.06 3.96 -20.54
C SER A 74 -10.60 4.37 -20.80
N ASN A 75 -9.63 3.49 -20.54
CA ASN A 75 -8.21 3.82 -20.59
C ASN A 75 -7.54 3.25 -21.84
N VAL A 76 -7.29 4.11 -22.83
CA VAL A 76 -6.60 3.79 -24.10
C VAL A 76 -5.22 3.16 -23.87
N PHE A 77 -4.57 3.43 -22.72
CA PHE A 77 -3.24 2.92 -22.39
C PHE A 77 -3.28 1.89 -21.25
N SER A 78 -4.40 1.18 -21.08
CA SER A 78 -4.56 0.13 -20.06
C SER A 78 -3.49 -0.96 -20.13
N GLU A 79 -3.06 -1.35 -21.33
CA GLU A 79 -1.98 -2.32 -21.56
C GLU A 79 -0.65 -1.98 -20.86
N TYR A 80 -0.40 -0.72 -20.50
CA TYR A 80 0.81 -0.28 -19.80
C TYR A 80 0.67 -0.26 -18.26
N ARG A 81 -0.50 -0.59 -17.73
CA ARG A 81 -0.83 -0.44 -16.30
C ARG A 81 -0.77 -1.77 -15.58
N GLN A 82 -0.44 -1.71 -14.30
CA GLN A 82 -0.66 -2.80 -13.36
C GLN A 82 -1.46 -2.26 -12.17
N LEU A 83 -2.58 -2.90 -11.85
CA LEU A 83 -3.51 -2.48 -10.81
C LEU A 83 -3.75 -3.61 -9.80
N THR A 84 -3.86 -3.26 -8.53
CA THR A 84 -4.43 -4.13 -7.49
C THR A 84 -5.52 -3.37 -6.75
N ALA A 85 -6.58 -4.07 -6.35
CA ALA A 85 -7.65 -3.51 -5.55
C ALA A 85 -8.12 -4.53 -4.50
N ILE A 86 -8.45 -4.05 -3.31
CA ILE A 86 -9.12 -4.81 -2.26
C ILE A 86 -10.19 -3.93 -1.60
N ASN A 87 -11.37 -4.48 -1.35
CA ASN A 87 -12.45 -3.76 -0.66
C ASN A 87 -12.54 -4.12 0.83
N VAL A 88 -13.45 -3.47 1.55
CA VAL A 88 -13.73 -3.75 2.97
C VAL A 88 -14.28 -5.14 3.28
N HIS A 89 -14.62 -5.94 2.27
CA HIS A 89 -15.05 -7.33 2.46
C HIS A 89 -13.91 -8.33 2.28
N GLY A 90 -12.71 -7.84 1.94
CA GLY A 90 -11.55 -8.69 1.65
C GLY A 90 -11.55 -9.29 0.24
N GLU A 91 -12.55 -8.93 -0.59
CA GLU A 91 -12.54 -9.27 -2.01
C GLU A 91 -11.42 -8.47 -2.69
N SER A 92 -10.68 -9.11 -3.59
CA SER A 92 -9.58 -8.46 -4.30
C SER A 92 -9.64 -8.73 -5.80
N ALA A 93 -8.95 -7.89 -6.57
CA ALA A 93 -8.75 -8.08 -8.00
C ALA A 93 -7.37 -7.55 -8.42
N VAL A 94 -6.88 -8.10 -9.53
CA VAL A 94 -5.60 -7.73 -10.12
C VAL A 94 -5.77 -7.52 -11.62
N PHE A 95 -4.97 -6.61 -12.18
CA PHE A 95 -4.80 -6.47 -13.61
C PHE A 95 -3.33 -6.19 -13.92
N SER A 96 -2.78 -6.91 -14.90
CA SER A 96 -1.46 -6.62 -15.49
C SER A 96 -1.65 -6.51 -17.00
N GLY A 97 -1.44 -5.32 -17.54
CA GLY A 97 -1.52 -5.11 -18.99
C GLY A 97 -0.38 -5.80 -19.73
N GLU A 98 -0.58 -6.09 -21.02
CA GLU A 98 0.38 -6.83 -21.86
C GLU A 98 1.76 -6.15 -21.98
N LYS A 99 1.84 -4.83 -21.74
CA LYS A 99 3.08 -4.04 -21.74
C LYS A 99 3.61 -3.78 -20.32
N THR A 100 3.22 -4.59 -19.33
CA THR A 100 3.84 -4.58 -18.00
C THR A 100 5.32 -4.92 -18.10
N LEU A 101 6.19 -4.08 -17.52
CA LEU A 101 7.62 -4.16 -17.76
C LEU A 101 8.27 -5.35 -17.04
N GLY A 102 9.17 -6.03 -17.76
CA GLY A 102 10.00 -7.12 -17.24
C GLY A 102 9.19 -8.30 -16.68
N LEU A 103 9.84 -9.07 -15.81
CA LEU A 103 9.15 -10.12 -15.07
C LEU A 103 8.12 -9.48 -14.14
N ASN A 104 6.85 -9.87 -14.29
CA ASN A 104 5.77 -9.40 -13.45
C ASN A 104 4.97 -10.57 -12.88
N HIS A 105 4.35 -10.32 -11.74
CA HIS A 105 3.48 -11.27 -11.08
C HIS A 105 2.46 -10.53 -10.20
N ALA A 106 1.35 -11.21 -9.90
CA ALA A 106 0.32 -10.75 -9.00
C ALA A 106 -0.28 -11.97 -8.29
N VAL A 107 -0.56 -11.84 -7.00
CA VAL A 107 -1.11 -12.92 -6.17
C VAL A 107 -2.17 -12.31 -5.26
N GLN A 108 -3.34 -12.95 -5.25
CA GLN A 108 -4.43 -12.65 -4.32
C GLN A 108 -4.35 -13.64 -3.15
N GLY A 109 -4.37 -13.12 -1.94
CA GLY A 109 -4.42 -13.90 -0.70
C GLY A 109 -5.66 -13.56 0.12
N LYS A 110 -5.75 -14.15 1.30
CA LYS A 110 -6.74 -13.81 2.31
C LYS A 110 -6.49 -12.41 2.85
N ASP A 111 -7.50 -11.54 2.70
CA ASP A 111 -7.46 -10.14 3.14
C ASP A 111 -6.27 -9.33 2.58
N CYS A 112 -5.67 -9.76 1.47
CA CYS A 112 -4.58 -9.04 0.81
C CYS A 112 -4.45 -9.36 -0.69
N VAL A 113 -3.75 -8.48 -1.38
CA VAL A 113 -3.37 -8.65 -2.78
C VAL A 113 -2.04 -7.97 -3.03
N ALA A 114 -1.10 -8.68 -3.64
CA ALA A 114 0.22 -8.18 -3.97
C ALA A 114 0.49 -8.26 -5.47
N ALA A 115 1.26 -7.32 -5.99
CA ALA A 115 1.70 -7.34 -7.38
C ALA A 115 3.04 -6.63 -7.55
N GLY A 116 3.77 -7.01 -8.59
CA GLY A 116 4.97 -6.31 -8.99
C GLY A 116 5.36 -6.48 -10.45
N ASN A 117 6.28 -5.61 -10.87
CA ASN A 117 6.86 -5.51 -12.21
C ASN A 117 8.37 -5.26 -12.13
N MET A 118 9.10 -5.75 -13.13
CA MET A 118 10.57 -5.82 -13.14
C MET A 118 11.14 -6.51 -11.89
N LEU A 119 10.54 -7.65 -11.55
CA LEU A 119 10.93 -8.49 -10.42
C LEU A 119 12.21 -9.29 -10.74
N ALA A 120 12.98 -9.61 -9.71
CA ALA A 120 14.07 -10.58 -9.83
C ALA A 120 13.53 -12.00 -10.05
N ASP A 121 12.43 -12.37 -9.37
CA ASP A 121 11.73 -13.65 -9.52
C ASP A 121 10.23 -13.47 -9.21
N LYS A 122 9.36 -14.38 -9.71
CA LYS A 122 7.93 -14.39 -9.36
C LYS A 122 7.71 -14.72 -7.89
N ALA A 123 8.61 -15.51 -7.28
CA ALA A 123 8.57 -15.89 -5.88
C ALA A 123 8.55 -14.68 -4.93
N VAL A 124 9.04 -13.51 -5.36
CA VAL A 124 8.96 -12.25 -4.61
C VAL A 124 7.53 -11.94 -4.18
N ILE A 125 6.57 -11.97 -5.12
CA ILE A 125 5.17 -11.64 -4.83
C ILE A 125 4.48 -12.74 -4.02
N SER A 126 4.80 -14.00 -4.28
CA SER A 126 4.29 -15.13 -3.48
C SER A 126 4.77 -15.07 -2.02
N ALA A 127 6.03 -14.67 -1.81
CA ALA A 127 6.61 -14.51 -0.48
C ALA A 127 5.94 -13.36 0.30
N MET A 128 5.60 -12.25 -0.38
CA MET A 128 4.85 -11.15 0.25
C MET A 128 3.51 -11.62 0.82
N VAL A 129 2.72 -12.34 0.02
CA VAL A 129 1.39 -12.82 0.44
C VAL A 129 1.53 -13.82 1.59
N THR A 130 2.43 -14.79 1.46
CA THR A 130 2.69 -15.80 2.50
C THR A 130 3.09 -15.15 3.83
N ALA A 131 3.99 -14.16 3.79
CA ALA A 131 4.44 -13.45 4.98
C ALA A 131 3.33 -12.60 5.61
N PHE A 132 2.50 -11.93 4.80
CA PHE A 132 1.36 -11.14 5.30
C PHE A 132 0.31 -12.01 6.01
N GLU A 133 -0.01 -13.17 5.42
CA GLU A 133 -0.98 -14.12 5.98
C GLU A 133 -0.47 -14.79 7.26
N GLY A 134 0.84 -15.07 7.34
CA GLY A 134 1.47 -15.65 8.53
C GLY A 134 1.77 -14.64 9.64
N ALA A 135 1.80 -13.34 9.34
CA ALA A 135 2.08 -12.30 10.32
C ALA A 135 0.84 -11.95 11.16
N THR A 136 1.08 -11.58 12.42
CA THR A 136 0.05 -11.20 13.40
C THR A 136 0.28 -9.78 13.93
N GLY A 137 -0.69 -9.22 14.67
CA GLY A 137 -0.62 -7.88 15.24
C GLY A 137 -1.10 -6.77 14.31
N GLN A 138 -0.60 -5.55 14.53
CA GLN A 138 -1.03 -4.35 13.79
C GLN A 138 -0.86 -4.52 12.28
N LEU A 139 -1.79 -3.95 11.49
CA LEU A 139 -1.75 -4.03 10.03
C LEU A 139 -0.42 -3.53 9.45
N ALA A 140 0.16 -2.47 10.03
CA ALA A 140 1.47 -1.95 9.66
C ALA A 140 2.60 -3.01 9.77
N ASN A 141 2.65 -3.74 10.89
CA ASN A 141 3.66 -4.79 11.10
C ASN A 141 3.52 -5.92 10.07
N ARG A 142 2.29 -6.31 9.73
CA ARG A 142 2.01 -7.34 8.73
C ARG A 142 2.39 -6.89 7.32
N LEU A 143 2.12 -5.62 6.97
CA LEU A 143 2.54 -5.03 5.71
C LEU A 143 4.07 -4.96 5.61
N LEU A 144 4.76 -4.53 6.66
CA LEU A 144 6.24 -4.49 6.69
C LEU A 144 6.86 -5.89 6.62
N ALA A 145 6.27 -6.89 7.25
CA ALA A 145 6.70 -8.29 7.12
C ALA A 145 6.65 -8.77 5.66
N ALA A 146 5.60 -8.40 4.92
CA ALA A 146 5.49 -8.69 3.49
C ALA A 146 6.60 -7.97 2.68
N MET A 147 6.86 -6.70 2.97
CA MET A 147 7.92 -5.94 2.30
C MET A 147 9.32 -6.53 2.55
N GLN A 148 9.59 -6.95 3.78
CA GLN A 148 10.85 -7.63 4.12
C GLN A 148 10.99 -8.99 3.43
N ALA A 149 9.90 -9.77 3.35
CA ALA A 149 9.88 -11.04 2.63
C ALA A 149 10.14 -10.87 1.13
N ALA A 150 9.64 -9.80 0.50
CA ALA A 150 9.97 -9.48 -0.89
C ALA A 150 11.47 -9.28 -1.08
N VAL A 151 12.13 -8.52 -0.19
CA VAL A 151 13.58 -8.28 -0.24
C VAL A 151 14.36 -9.59 -0.09
N VAL A 152 13.99 -10.42 0.88
CA VAL A 152 14.64 -11.74 1.10
C VAL A 152 14.48 -12.64 -0.13
N ALA A 153 13.34 -12.58 -0.82
CA ALA A 153 13.08 -13.33 -2.05
C ALA A 153 13.75 -12.73 -3.30
N GLY A 154 14.54 -11.66 -3.16
CA GLY A 154 15.34 -11.04 -4.22
C GLY A 154 14.84 -9.68 -4.69
N GLY A 155 13.62 -9.28 -4.32
CA GLY A 155 13.07 -7.95 -4.63
C GLY A 155 12.97 -7.63 -6.13
N GLU A 156 13.31 -6.40 -6.47
CA GLU A 156 13.35 -5.93 -7.86
C GLU A 156 14.63 -6.40 -8.56
N ALA A 157 14.60 -6.49 -9.89
CA ALA A 157 15.77 -6.87 -10.69
C ALA A 157 16.91 -5.81 -10.63
N GLY A 158 16.62 -4.62 -10.11
CA GLY A 158 17.60 -3.55 -9.86
C GLY A 158 17.32 -2.84 -8.53
N PRO A 159 18.05 -1.75 -8.23
CA PRO A 159 17.93 -1.06 -6.94
C PRO A 159 16.57 -0.37 -6.79
N VAL A 160 16.11 -0.30 -5.54
CA VAL A 160 14.95 0.48 -5.09
C VAL A 160 15.43 1.77 -4.42
N HIS A 161 14.68 2.85 -4.58
CA HIS A 161 15.04 4.16 -4.04
C HIS A 161 13.93 4.82 -3.21
N SER A 162 12.68 4.37 -3.34
CA SER A 162 11.58 4.91 -2.55
C SER A 162 10.68 3.81 -2.02
N ALA A 163 10.10 4.04 -0.84
CA ALA A 163 9.13 3.16 -0.23
C ALA A 163 8.08 3.97 0.54
N ALA A 164 6.89 3.40 0.70
CA ALA A 164 5.84 4.03 1.47
C ALA A 164 4.92 3.01 2.12
N MET A 165 4.29 3.42 3.23
CA MET A 165 3.20 2.71 3.88
C MET A 165 2.10 3.72 4.21
N LYS A 166 0.89 3.46 3.72
CA LYS A 166 -0.31 4.26 4.01
C LYS A 166 -1.40 3.37 4.58
N ILE A 167 -2.00 3.78 5.70
CA ILE A 167 -3.08 3.07 6.38
C ILE A 167 -4.20 4.04 6.74
N VAL A 168 -5.42 3.63 6.44
CA VAL A 168 -6.65 4.33 6.83
C VAL A 168 -7.45 3.48 7.82
N GLY A 169 -8.10 4.15 8.77
CA GLY A 169 -8.97 3.53 9.77
C GLY A 169 -10.41 4.01 9.65
N SER A 170 -11.02 4.40 10.77
CA SER A 170 -12.38 4.96 10.82
C SER A 170 -12.47 6.46 10.51
N HIS A 171 -11.34 7.17 10.55
CA HIS A 171 -11.28 8.61 10.29
C HIS A 171 -11.12 8.93 8.81
N SER A 172 -11.54 10.13 8.39
CA SER A 172 -11.48 10.57 6.98
C SER A 172 -10.05 10.85 6.47
N TRP A 173 -9.03 10.64 7.30
CA TRP A 173 -7.61 10.84 6.98
C TRP A 173 -6.80 9.57 7.27
N PRO A 174 -5.62 9.40 6.64
CA PRO A 174 -4.72 8.30 6.96
C PRO A 174 -4.18 8.42 8.39
N ILE A 175 -4.29 7.33 9.15
CA ILE A 175 -3.69 7.22 10.49
C ILE A 175 -2.20 6.86 10.42
N VAL A 176 -1.73 6.39 9.25
CA VAL A 176 -0.31 6.21 8.93
C VAL A 176 -0.12 6.68 7.48
N ASP A 177 0.84 7.58 7.26
CA ASP A 177 1.33 7.96 5.93
C ASP A 177 2.85 8.20 6.03
N LEU A 178 3.61 7.12 5.97
CA LEU A 178 5.07 7.12 6.10
C LEU A 178 5.71 6.93 4.73
N ARG A 179 6.68 7.77 4.41
CA ARG A 179 7.29 7.83 3.08
C ARG A 179 8.79 8.05 3.17
N VAL A 180 9.52 7.22 2.43
CA VAL A 180 10.89 7.44 2.01
C VAL A 180 10.79 7.76 0.52
N ASP A 181 10.78 9.04 0.17
CA ASP A 181 10.54 9.45 -1.22
C ASP A 181 11.76 9.26 -2.12
N TRP A 182 12.97 9.31 -1.56
CA TRP A 182 14.22 8.97 -2.23
C TRP A 182 15.29 8.66 -1.18
N THR A 183 16.08 7.64 -1.43
CA THR A 183 17.30 7.34 -0.67
C THR A 183 18.30 6.62 -1.57
N GLU A 184 19.59 6.79 -1.27
CA GLU A 184 20.67 5.99 -1.87
C GLU A 184 20.94 4.71 -1.05
N GLN A 185 20.33 4.62 0.13
CA GLN A 185 20.35 3.45 1.01
C GLN A 185 19.14 2.53 0.73
N ASP A 186 18.80 1.65 1.67
CA ASP A 186 17.63 0.77 1.54
C ASP A 186 16.35 1.48 2.04
N PRO A 187 15.42 1.86 1.13
CA PRO A 187 14.19 2.56 1.51
C PRO A 187 13.26 1.72 2.40
N ILE A 188 13.32 0.39 2.33
CA ILE A 188 12.43 -0.48 3.12
C ILE A 188 12.93 -0.56 4.56
N THR A 189 14.24 -0.65 4.76
CA THR A 189 14.86 -0.56 6.09
C THR A 189 14.55 0.81 6.73
N GLU A 190 14.68 1.90 5.98
CA GLU A 190 14.32 3.24 6.47
C GLU A 190 12.82 3.37 6.79
N LEU A 191 11.94 2.80 5.95
CA LEU A 191 10.49 2.78 6.21
C LEU A 191 10.16 2.00 7.50
N CYS A 192 10.87 0.91 7.78
CA CYS A 192 10.73 0.17 9.04
C CYS A 192 11.15 1.04 10.23
N ALA A 193 12.25 1.79 10.12
CA ALA A 193 12.71 2.70 11.17
C ALA A 193 11.70 3.85 11.41
N LEU A 194 11.11 4.41 10.35
CA LEU A 194 10.03 5.40 10.47
C LEU A 194 8.83 4.83 11.23
N TRP A 195 8.44 3.59 10.94
CA TRP A 195 7.34 2.95 11.66
C TRP A 195 7.66 2.73 13.14
N GLN A 196 8.86 2.25 13.47
CA GLN A 196 9.28 2.08 14.87
C GLN A 196 9.25 3.40 15.66
N ALA A 197 9.61 4.52 15.02
CA ALA A 197 9.54 5.83 15.63
C ALA A 197 8.08 6.33 15.77
N TYR A 198 7.21 6.03 14.80
CA TYR A 198 5.84 6.54 14.73
C TYR A 198 4.83 5.73 15.54
N GLU A 199 4.94 4.40 15.56
CA GLU A 199 4.00 3.47 16.22
C GLU A 199 3.62 3.90 17.65
N PRO A 200 4.55 4.21 18.57
CA PRO A 200 4.19 4.60 19.94
C PRO A 200 3.49 5.96 20.03
N GLN A 201 3.59 6.80 18.99
CA GLN A 201 3.02 8.15 18.95
C GLN A 201 1.69 8.23 18.19
N MET A 202 1.38 7.24 17.36
CA MET A 202 0.22 7.23 16.45
C MET A 202 -1.09 7.56 17.18
N GLN A 203 -1.38 6.90 18.30
CA GLN A 203 -2.62 7.13 19.04
C GLN A 203 -2.69 8.54 19.63
N ALA A 204 -1.57 9.08 20.09
CA ALA A 204 -1.51 10.44 20.61
C ALA A 204 -1.83 11.46 19.50
N TYR A 205 -1.35 11.27 18.27
CA TYR A 205 -1.71 12.13 17.14
C TYR A 205 -3.19 12.07 16.78
N ILE A 206 -3.81 10.89 16.85
CA ILE A 206 -5.26 10.75 16.66
C ILE A 206 -6.01 11.49 17.77
N THR A 207 -5.65 11.28 19.03
CA THR A 207 -6.26 11.98 20.17
C THR A 207 -6.13 13.49 20.01
N ARG A 208 -4.95 14.00 19.66
CA ARG A 208 -4.72 15.44 19.41
C ARG A 208 -5.66 16.02 18.35
N ALA A 209 -5.93 15.28 17.29
CA ALA A 209 -6.81 15.71 16.22
C ALA A 209 -8.29 15.71 16.62
N LEU A 210 -8.71 14.80 17.51
CA LEU A 210 -10.10 14.64 17.94
C LEU A 210 -10.46 15.43 19.20
N ASP A 211 -9.63 15.30 20.23
CA ASP A 211 -9.74 16.01 21.50
C ASP A 211 -8.34 16.36 22.03
N PRO A 212 -7.80 17.56 21.72
CA PRO A 212 -6.46 17.96 22.13
C PRO A 212 -6.28 18.05 23.66
N ARG A 213 -7.34 18.05 24.47
CA ARG A 213 -7.26 18.15 25.93
C ARG A 213 -6.83 16.84 26.60
N GLU A 214 -7.15 15.72 25.97
CA GLU A 214 -6.83 14.36 26.45
C GLU A 214 -5.50 13.85 25.88
N ALA A 215 -4.83 14.66 25.08
CA ALA A 215 -3.55 14.31 24.49
C ALA A 215 -2.40 14.44 25.50
N PRO A 216 -1.40 13.55 25.46
CA PRO A 216 -0.14 13.79 26.14
C PRO A 216 0.47 15.13 25.68
N SER A 217 1.13 15.81 26.62
CA SER A 217 1.91 17.04 26.38
C SER A 217 2.64 17.00 25.03
N TYR A 218 2.57 18.12 24.31
CA TYR A 218 3.20 18.33 23.02
C TYR A 218 4.73 18.33 23.11
N GLY A 219 5.32 18.58 24.28
CA GLY A 219 6.76 18.50 24.53
C GLY A 219 7.57 19.54 23.75
N VAL A 220 6.95 20.69 23.46
CA VAL A 220 7.50 21.77 22.63
C VAL A 220 7.40 23.13 23.34
N PRO A 221 8.17 24.15 22.94
CA PRO A 221 8.01 25.50 23.46
C PRO A 221 6.56 25.99 23.34
N GLY A 222 5.97 26.48 24.43
CA GLY A 222 4.57 26.92 24.51
C GLY A 222 3.60 25.89 25.12
N ASP A 223 4.12 24.77 25.61
CA ASP A 223 3.40 23.70 26.30
C ASP A 223 3.69 23.70 27.82
N GLU A 224 3.77 24.91 28.39
CA GLU A 224 3.89 25.18 29.84
C GLU A 224 2.53 25.48 30.48
#